data_AF-A0A166T885-F1
#
_entry.id   AF-A0A166T885-F1
#
_cell.length_a   1.000
_cell.length_b   1.000
_cell.length_c   1.000
_cell.angle_alpha   90.00
_cell.angle_beta   90.00
_cell.angle_gamma   90.00
#
_symmetry.space_group_name_H-M   'P 1'
#
loop_
_entity.id
_entity.type
_entity.pdbx_description
1 polymer ?
#
loop_
_entity_poly.entity_id
_entity_poly.type
_entity_poly.pdbx_seq_one_letter_code
_entity_poly.pdbx_strand_id
1 'polypeptide(L)' 'MIEGDASQVTDPPTVAAMAARWNAEGWPARVDESGRALTAEFSAPSAGPPPWSVYRLSPRTATAVLTVEPGVATRWRF' A
#
# COMPACT_ATOMS: atom_id res chain seq x y z
N MET A 1 7.79 -5.80 11.55
CA MET A 1 8.47 -4.70 10.83
C MET A 1 8.94 -5.21 9.48
N ILE A 2 8.70 -4.46 8.41
CA ILE A 2 9.23 -4.74 7.08
C ILE A 2 10.20 -3.62 6.72
N GLU A 3 11.38 -3.98 6.23
CA GLU A 3 12.40 -3.05 5.76
C GLU A 3 12.67 -3.31 4.27
N GLY A 4 12.75 -2.25 3.47
CA GLY A 4 12.89 -2.35 2.02
C GLY A 4 12.82 -0.98 1.34
N ASP A 5 12.81 -0.97 0.01
CA ASP A 5 12.64 0.26 -0.75
C ASP A 5 11.17 0.47 -1.11
N ALA A 6 10.69 1.70 -0.94
CA ALA A 6 9.43 2.14 -1.49
C ALA A 6 9.68 2.86 -2.81
N SER A 7 8.94 2.49 -3.85
CA SER A 7 8.97 3.16 -5.15
C SER A 7 7.55 3.57 -5.53
N GLN A 8 7.41 4.78 -6.08
CA GLN A 8 6.13 5.23 -6.60
C GLN A 8 5.79 4.43 -7.86
N VAL A 9 4.55 3.94 -7.93
CA VAL A 9 4.01 3.28 -9.11
C VAL A 9 3.38 4.34 -10.00
N THR A 10 3.89 4.48 -11.22
CA THR A 10 3.41 5.45 -12.22
C THR A 10 2.87 4.78 -13.48
N ASP A 11 2.87 3.44 -13.54
CA ASP A 11 2.31 2.65 -14.63
C ASP A 11 0.77 2.65 -14.58
N PRO A 12 0.07 3.23 -15.58
CA PRO A 12 -1.38 3.40 -15.51
C PRO A 12 -2.19 2.09 -15.39
N PRO A 13 -1.88 1.01 -16.15
CA PRO A 13 -2.55 -0.28 -15.97
C PRO A 13 -2.44 -0.82 -14.55
N THR A 14 -1.27 -0.69 -13.92
CA THR A 14 -1.07 -1.13 -12.53
C THR A 14 -1.90 -0.28 -11.56
N VAL A 15 -1.93 1.06 -11.73
CA VAL A 15 -2.73 1.95 -10.86
C VAL A 15 -4.22 1.63 -11.00
N ALA A 16 -4.71 1.40 -12.22
CA ALA A 16 -6.10 1.03 -12.47
C ALA A 16 -6.47 -0.33 -11.84
N ALA A 17 -5.59 -1.34 -11.95
CA ALA A 17 -5.79 -2.63 -11.31
C ALA A 17 -5.89 -2.51 -9.79
N MET A 18 -5.06 -1.65 -9.18
CA MET A 18 -5.11 -1.41 -7.74
C MET A 18 -6.36 -0.66 -7.30
N ALA A 19 -6.78 0.37 -8.06
CA ALA A 19 -8.03 1.07 -7.81
C ALA A 19 -9.22 0.11 -7.82
N ALA A 20 -9.32 -0.75 -8.85
CA ALA A 20 -10.40 -1.74 -8.97
C ALA A 20 -10.41 -2.73 -7.80
N ARG A 21 -9.23 -3.20 -7.38
CA ARG A 21 -9.10 -4.09 -6.22
C ARG A 21 -9.60 -3.45 -4.93
N TRP A 22 -9.14 -2.25 -4.61
CA TRP A 22 -9.53 -1.58 -3.37
C TRP A 22 -10.99 -1.14 -3.37
N ASN A 23 -11.54 -0.83 -4.55
CA ASN A 23 -12.97 -0.63 -4.73
C ASN A 23 -13.77 -1.88 -4.36
N ALA A 24 -13.34 -3.06 -4.83
CA ALA A 24 -13.96 -4.33 -4.46
C ALA A 24 -13.82 -4.66 -2.95
N GLU A 25 -12.80 -4.13 -2.28
CA GLU A 25 -12.59 -4.27 -0.83
C GLU A 25 -13.35 -3.18 -0.01
N GLY A 26 -14.08 -2.28 -0.68
CA GLY A 26 -15.00 -1.31 -0.06
C GLY A 26 -14.50 0.12 0.08
N TRP A 27 -13.25 0.42 -0.31
CA TRP A 27 -12.77 1.79 -0.41
C TRP A 27 -13.02 2.31 -1.84
N PRO A 28 -13.81 3.37 -2.09
CA PRO A 28 -14.25 3.77 -3.43
C PRO A 28 -13.15 4.47 -4.25
N ALA A 29 -11.96 3.90 -4.27
CA ALA A 29 -10.82 4.32 -5.06
C ALA A 29 -11.17 4.31 -6.55
N ARG A 30 -10.75 5.37 -7.23
CA ARG A 30 -10.81 5.58 -8.68
C ARG A 30 -9.47 6.14 -9.12
N VAL A 31 -9.10 5.92 -10.37
CA VAL A 31 -7.90 6.56 -10.93
C VAL A 31 -8.21 8.04 -11.19
N ASP A 32 -7.24 8.90 -10.90
CA ASP A 32 -7.34 10.33 -11.20
C ASP A 32 -7.22 10.62 -12.72
N GLU A 33 -7.38 11.88 -13.11
CA GLU A 33 -7.28 12.30 -14.52
C GLU A 33 -5.91 12.01 -15.14
N SER A 34 -4.84 11.99 -14.32
CA SER A 34 -3.49 11.70 -14.81
C SER A 34 -3.26 10.23 -15.16
N GLY A 35 -4.12 9.32 -14.70
CA GLY A 35 -3.94 7.88 -14.86
C GLY A 35 -2.91 7.27 -13.91
N ARG A 36 -2.28 8.05 -13.03
CA ARG A 36 -1.10 7.64 -12.23
C ARG A 36 -1.28 7.77 -10.73
N ALA A 37 -2.42 8.30 -10.29
CA ALA A 37 -2.75 8.43 -8.89
C ALA A 37 -4.21 8.06 -8.65
N LEU A 38 -4.62 8.07 -7.38
CA LEU A 38 -5.96 7.72 -6.96
C LEU A 38 -6.72 8.93 -6.42
N THR A 39 -8.02 8.90 -6.61
CA THR A 39 -8.99 9.77 -5.96
C THR A 39 -10.15 8.92 -5.42
N ALA A 40 -10.91 9.46 -4.47
CA ALA A 40 -12.07 8.80 -3.87
C ALA A 40 -12.94 9.84 -3.15
N GLU A 41 -14.20 9.49 -2.89
CA GLU A 41 -15.11 10.32 -2.10
C GLU A 41 -14.69 10.46 -0.63
N PHE A 42 -13.94 9.48 -0.12
CA PHE A 42 -13.37 9.51 1.23
C PHE A 42 -12.06 8.74 1.28
N SER A 43 -11.25 9.05 2.30
CA SER A 43 -10.10 8.27 2.72
C SER A 43 -9.91 8.46 4.24
N ALA A 44 -8.92 7.78 4.83
CA ALA A 44 -8.55 8.04 6.21
C ALA A 44 -8.19 9.54 6.38
N PRO A 45 -8.62 10.22 7.46
CA PRO A 45 -8.32 11.64 7.66
C PRO A 45 -6.83 11.99 7.60
N SER A 46 -5.97 11.05 8.00
CA SER A 46 -4.51 11.20 7.96
C SER A 46 -3.89 11.10 6.56
N ALA A 47 -4.63 10.64 5.54
CA ALA A 47 -4.13 10.51 4.18
C ALA A 47 -3.98 11.88 3.46
N GLY A 48 -4.57 12.95 3.99
CA GLY A 48 -4.64 14.25 3.32
C GLY A 48 -5.59 14.24 2.10
N PRO A 49 -5.71 15.37 1.38
CA PRO A 49 -6.56 15.46 0.20
C PRO A 49 -5.98 14.65 -0.99
N PRO A 50 -6.83 14.18 -1.92
CA PRO A 50 -6.38 13.56 -3.17
C PRO A 50 -5.67 14.59 -4.10
N PRO A 51 -4.89 14.14 -5.10
CA PRO A 51 -4.70 12.74 -5.51
C PRO A 51 -3.63 12.00 -4.68
N TRP A 52 -3.87 10.71 -4.40
CA TRP A 52 -2.96 9.86 -3.63
C TRP A 52 -2.12 8.96 -4.54
N SER A 53 -0.81 8.91 -4.29
CA SER A 53 0.10 8.05 -5.06
C SER A 53 0.10 6.61 -4.56
N VAL A 54 0.20 5.66 -5.48
CA VAL A 54 0.41 4.24 -5.16
C VAL A 54 1.91 3.98 -5.00
N TYR A 55 2.29 3.27 -3.94
CA TYR A 55 3.66 2.86 -3.70
C TYR A 55 3.78 1.33 -3.68
N ARG A 56 4.86 0.82 -4.27
CA ARG A 56 5.29 -0.57 -4.14
C ARG A 56 6.46 -0.64 -3.16
N LEU A 57 6.31 -1.47 -2.14
CA LEU A 57 7.41 -1.84 -1.25
C LEU A 57 8.10 -3.09 -1.80
N SER A 58 9.43 -3.05 -1.93
CA SER A 58 10.28 -4.21 -2.24
C SER A 58 11.03 -4.65 -0.98
N PRO A 59 10.53 -5.66 -0.24
CA PRO A 59 11.11 -6.06 1.04
C PRO A 59 12.50 -6.66 0.90
N ARG A 60 13.43 -6.25 1.76
CA ARG A 60 14.73 -6.90 1.98
C ARG A 60 14.77 -7.68 3.28
N THR A 61 13.97 -7.26 4.27
CA THR A 61 13.89 -7.93 5.56
C THR A 61 12.47 -7.86 6.11
N ALA A 62 12.03 -8.95 6.72
CA ALA A 62 10.88 -8.97 7.61
C ALA A 62 11.30 -9.42 9.02
N THR A 63 10.76 -8.76 10.04
CA THR A 63 10.85 -9.19 11.44
C THR A 63 9.43 -9.35 11.98
N ALA A 64 9.10 -10.53 12.51
CA ALA A 64 7.85 -10.80 13.21
C ALA A 64 8.11 -11.13 14.68
N VAL A 65 7.18 -10.73 15.56
CA VAL A 65 7.23 -10.95 17.01
C VAL A 65 6.01 -11.79 17.41
N LEU A 66 6.23 -12.88 18.11
CA LEU A 66 5.16 -13.70 18.67
C LEU A 66 4.53 -12.98 19.87
N THR A 67 3.20 -12.84 19.88
CA THR A 67 2.45 -12.10 20.90
C THR A 67 1.89 -12.98 22.03
N VAL A 68 2.39 -14.21 22.16
CA VAL A 68 2.01 -15.19 23.20
C VAL A 68 3.26 -15.80 23.83
N GLU A 69 3.16 -16.20 25.09
CA GLU A 69 4.28 -16.78 25.86
C GLU A 69 4.82 -18.09 25.22
N PRO A 70 6.15 -18.31 25.18
CA PRO A 70 7.20 -17.49 25.80
C PRO A 70 7.67 -16.27 24.97
N GLY A 71 7.08 -16.01 23.81
CA GLY A 71 7.38 -14.86 22.95
C GLY A 71 8.80 -14.86 22.34
N VAL A 72 8.90 -14.99 21.01
CA VAL A 72 10.18 -14.81 20.29
C VAL A 72 10.02 -13.92 19.07
N ALA A 73 11.14 -13.34 18.63
CA ALA A 73 11.21 -12.64 17.36
C ALA A 73 11.96 -13.48 16.32
N THR A 74 11.45 -13.50 15.09
CA THR A 74 12.14 -14.10 13.94
C THR A 74 12.41 -13.02 12.89
N ARG A 75 13.63 -13.00 12.36
CA ARG A 75 14.04 -12.12 11.26
C ARG A 75 14.41 -12.93 10.03
N TRP A 76 13.80 -12.60 8.90
CA TRP A 76 14.10 -13.17 7.57
C TRP A 76 14.80 -12.13 6.69
N ARG A 77 15.70 -12.59 5.82
CA ARG A 77 16.26 -11.83 4.71
C ARG A 77 15.89 -12.55 3.41
N PHE A 78 15.57 -11.77 2.37
CA PHE A 78 15.16 -12.25 1.05
C PHE A 78 16.18 -11.85 0.00
#